data_AF-A0A959DFA4-F1
#
_entry.id   AF-A0A959DFA4-F1
#
_cell.length_a   1.000
_cell.length_b   1.000
_cell.length_c   1.000
_cell.angle_alpha   90.00
_cell.angle_beta   90.00
_cell.angle_gamma   90.00
#
_symmetry.space_group_name_H-M   'P 1'
#
loop_
_entity.id
_entity.type
_entity.pdbx_description
1 polymer ?
#
loop_
_entity_poly.entity_id
_entity_poly.type
_entity_poly.pdbx_seq_one_letter_code
_entity_poly.pdbx_strand_id
1 'polypeptide(L)'
;MKKLILHFIFLAVLNIPSFAQPQAFKYSALAIGADGQPITADICVRFTLHEDSENGTVRYVEIHQANPGEQGKFNLDVGRGTPSSSFGPFTSLDWANHQYWMRVALSFDCIDFTTQGVSQLLSVPYALYAAKSGSAENDSDTDATNELQELYLNGTTIGLSQGGGEITLPQDSDAQTLSLTGRQLSISNGNTINLPAEADADPSNELQNLSLNGNVLFLSQGGGAISLPLNTDSQSLSIAGNQLTISGGNTITLPADEDGDPANEIQEISIDGNTIHLSQNGGSVALPPEQDGDPDNEIQELVINGNTITLSRNGGSITLPAGTDSQSLSLNGNQLTISGGNTIALPADADGDPDNEIQELSIDGNTIHLSQDGGSITLPVGTDSQALSIDG
;
A
#
# COMPACT_ATOMS: atom_id res chain seq x y z
N MET A 1 14.75 10.71 -44.59
CA MET A 1 14.76 12.16 -44.88
C MET A 1 14.68 13.06 -43.64
N LYS A 2 14.12 12.64 -42.49
CA LYS A 2 14.06 13.48 -41.27
C LYS A 2 15.38 13.58 -40.46
N LYS A 3 16.31 12.63 -40.61
CA LYS A 3 17.64 12.67 -39.92
C LYS A 3 18.69 13.53 -40.62
N LEU A 4 18.47 13.88 -41.89
CA LEU A 4 19.41 14.69 -42.69
C LEU A 4 19.24 16.20 -42.43
N ILE A 5 18.07 16.64 -41.95
CA ILE A 5 17.80 18.05 -41.63
C ILE A 5 18.42 18.45 -40.28
N LEU A 6 18.61 17.49 -39.36
CA LEU A 6 19.17 17.78 -38.03
C LEU A 6 20.70 17.99 -38.05
N HIS A 7 21.41 17.42 -39.04
CA HIS A 7 22.85 17.64 -39.20
C HIS A 7 23.20 18.96 -39.92
N PHE A 8 22.23 19.56 -40.62
CA PHE A 8 22.46 20.81 -41.37
C PHE A 8 22.25 22.08 -40.52
N ILE A 9 21.71 21.96 -39.31
CA ILE A 9 21.42 23.10 -38.42
C ILE A 9 22.53 23.33 -37.37
N PHE A 10 23.48 22.40 -37.22
CA PHE A 10 24.61 22.58 -36.29
C PHE A 10 25.83 23.29 -36.90
N LEU A 11 25.81 23.56 -38.22
CA LEU A 11 26.92 24.23 -38.93
C LEU A 11 26.62 25.68 -39.27
N ALA A 12 26.02 26.41 -38.32
CA ALA A 12 25.80 27.84 -38.43
C ALA A 12 26.41 28.55 -37.22
N VAL A 13 27.62 29.08 -37.46
CA VAL A 13 28.16 30.31 -36.83
C VAL A 13 28.68 30.15 -35.39
N LEU A 14 29.92 29.66 -35.28
CA LEU A 14 30.87 30.17 -34.29
C LEU A 14 31.83 31.14 -35.00
N ASN A 15 31.46 32.43 -35.08
CA ASN A 15 32.43 33.50 -35.33
C ASN A 15 32.79 34.09 -33.97
N ILE A 16 33.81 33.54 -33.31
CA ILE A 16 34.40 34.19 -32.15
C ILE A 16 35.29 35.31 -32.71
N PRO A 17 35.03 36.60 -32.42
CA PRO A 17 35.98 37.64 -32.79
C PRO A 17 37.27 37.39 -32.02
N SER A 18 38.33 37.01 -32.74
CA SER A 18 39.69 37.04 -32.22
C SER A 18 39.97 38.46 -31.74
N PHE A 19 40.13 38.65 -30.43
CA PHE A 19 40.58 39.92 -29.88
C PHE A 19 41.97 40.20 -30.48
N ALA A 20 42.03 41.09 -31.47
CA ALA A 20 43.30 41.54 -32.01
C ALA A 20 44.10 42.17 -30.86
N GLN A 21 45.31 41.65 -30.64
CA GLN A 21 46.23 42.21 -29.65
C GLN A 21 46.42 43.71 -29.93
N PRO A 22 46.43 44.58 -28.89
CA PRO A 22 46.67 46.00 -29.09
C PRO A 22 47.98 46.23 -29.86
N GLN A 23 47.90 46.85 -31.04
CA GLN A 23 49.04 47.10 -31.92
C GLN A 23 49.80 48.38 -31.57
N ALA A 24 50.07 48.57 -30.27
CA ALA A 24 50.86 49.68 -29.75
C ALA A 24 51.36 49.36 -28.34
N PHE A 25 52.44 50.00 -27.90
CA PHE A 25 52.94 49.91 -26.52
C PHE A 25 53.24 51.29 -25.93
N LYS A 26 53.21 51.40 -24.60
CA LYS A 26 53.42 52.67 -23.89
C LYS A 26 54.91 53.00 -23.82
N TYR A 27 55.25 54.27 -24.02
CA TYR A 27 56.56 54.86 -23.77
C TYR A 27 56.40 56.08 -22.87
N SER A 28 57.24 56.18 -21.83
CA SER A 28 57.25 57.30 -20.89
C SER A 28 58.68 57.77 -20.71
N ALA A 29 58.92 59.07 -20.83
CA ALA A 29 60.25 59.63 -20.72
C ALA A 29 60.24 61.04 -20.14
N LEU A 30 61.44 61.48 -19.73
CA LEU A 30 61.74 62.78 -19.17
C LEU A 30 62.71 63.51 -20.12
N ALA A 31 62.26 64.61 -20.71
CA ALA A 31 63.07 65.48 -21.56
C ALA A 31 63.84 66.47 -20.68
N ILE A 32 65.17 66.36 -20.67
CA ILE A 32 66.07 67.22 -19.92
C ILE A 32 67.05 67.88 -20.91
N GLY A 33 67.25 69.19 -20.76
CA GLY A 33 68.22 69.96 -21.52
C GLY A 33 69.67 69.68 -21.10
N ALA A 34 70.63 70.18 -21.88
CA ALA A 34 72.05 70.05 -21.57
C ALA A 34 72.47 70.77 -20.27
N ASP A 35 71.65 71.72 -19.81
CA ASP A 35 71.77 72.44 -18.54
C ASP A 35 71.19 71.66 -17.34
N GLY A 36 70.65 70.46 -17.57
CA GLY A 36 70.02 69.63 -16.55
C GLY A 36 68.61 70.08 -16.17
N GLN A 37 68.03 71.07 -16.85
CA GLN A 37 66.66 71.53 -16.59
C GLN A 37 65.64 70.79 -17.47
N PRO A 38 64.39 70.62 -17.00
CA PRO A 38 63.33 70.04 -17.82
C PRO A 38 63.04 70.88 -19.07
N ILE A 39 62.88 70.22 -20.22
CA ILE A 39 62.42 70.87 -21.45
C ILE A 39 60.89 70.99 -21.38
N THR A 40 60.37 72.22 -21.37
CA THR A 40 58.93 72.51 -21.23
C THR A 40 58.25 72.92 -22.54
N ALA A 41 59.04 73.17 -23.59
CA ALA A 41 58.53 73.49 -24.92
C ALA A 41 57.99 72.25 -25.65
N ASP A 42 57.15 72.47 -26.66
CA ASP A 42 56.70 71.40 -27.55
C ASP A 42 57.91 70.79 -28.29
N ILE A 43 57.94 69.46 -28.33
CA ILE A 43 58.98 68.68 -28.99
C ILE A 43 58.37 67.66 -29.93
N CYS A 44 59.13 67.29 -30.94
CA CYS A 44 58.87 66.14 -31.79
C CYS A 44 59.75 64.97 -31.39
N VAL A 45 59.15 63.79 -31.21
CA VAL A 45 59.84 62.56 -30.86
C VAL A 45 59.68 61.58 -32.02
N ARG A 46 60.81 61.11 -32.55
CA ARG A 46 60.84 60.08 -33.59
C ARG A 46 61.24 58.75 -32.99
N PHE A 47 60.41 57.75 -33.19
CA PHE A 47 60.73 56.35 -32.91
C PHE A 47 61.16 55.67 -34.21
N THR A 48 62.21 54.87 -34.14
CA THR A 48 62.72 54.08 -35.27
C THR A 48 63.01 52.68 -34.78
N LEU A 49 62.44 51.67 -35.44
CA LEU A 49 62.66 50.26 -35.11
C LEU A 49 63.64 49.63 -36.10
N HIS A 50 64.74 49.13 -35.56
CA HIS A 50 65.78 48.39 -36.26
C HIS A 50 65.63 46.90 -36.01
N GLU A 51 65.77 46.09 -37.05
CA GLU A 51 65.71 44.63 -37.00
C GLU A 51 67.06 44.02 -36.61
N ASP A 52 67.05 43.05 -35.69
CA ASP A 52 68.15 42.16 -35.28
C ASP A 52 69.43 42.81 -34.68
N SER A 53 69.58 44.15 -34.72
CA SER A 53 70.63 44.88 -34.02
C SER A 53 70.36 46.38 -33.87
N GLU A 54 71.13 47.09 -33.02
CA GLU A 54 71.04 48.54 -32.77
C GLU A 54 71.21 49.41 -34.04
N ASN A 55 71.93 48.91 -35.05
CA ASN A 55 72.15 49.56 -36.34
C ASN A 55 71.62 48.72 -37.51
N GLY A 56 70.68 47.81 -37.24
CA GLY A 56 70.09 46.95 -38.23
C GLY A 56 69.21 47.68 -39.23
N THR A 57 68.58 46.92 -40.13
CA THR A 57 67.67 47.46 -41.14
C THR A 57 66.50 48.18 -40.45
N VAL A 58 66.23 49.43 -40.84
CA VAL A 58 65.05 50.16 -40.35
C VAL A 58 63.81 49.55 -40.96
N ARG A 59 62.89 49.10 -40.11
CA ARG A 59 61.61 48.51 -40.55
C ARG A 59 60.41 49.40 -40.29
N TYR A 60 60.49 50.26 -39.30
CA TYR A 60 59.39 51.16 -38.95
C TYR A 60 59.92 52.50 -38.42
N VAL A 61 59.25 53.58 -38.80
CA VAL A 61 59.52 54.93 -38.29
C VAL A 61 58.19 55.64 -38.05
N GLU A 62 58.06 56.30 -36.91
CA GLU A 62 56.94 57.20 -36.63
C GLU A 62 57.40 58.46 -35.89
N ILE A 63 56.61 59.52 -36.01
CA ILE A 63 56.83 60.80 -35.34
C ILE A 63 55.61 61.12 -34.47
N HIS A 64 55.88 61.57 -33.25
CA HIS A 64 54.89 62.13 -32.33
C HIS A 64 55.23 63.57 -32.00
N GLN A 65 54.20 64.38 -31.79
CA GLN A 65 54.32 65.66 -31.12
C GLN A 65 54.01 65.46 -29.63
N ALA A 66 54.86 65.97 -28.76
CA ALA A 66 54.70 65.86 -27.32
C ALA A 66 54.88 67.24 -26.66
N ASN A 67 54.03 67.51 -25.67
CA ASN A 67 54.21 68.62 -24.73
C ASN A 67 54.62 68.02 -23.37
N PRO A 68 55.90 68.13 -22.98
CA PRO A 68 56.40 67.50 -21.74
C PRO A 68 55.93 68.17 -20.44
N GLY A 69 55.29 69.34 -20.50
CA GLY A 69 54.85 70.10 -19.33
C GLY A 69 55.99 70.61 -18.44
N GLU A 70 55.66 71.21 -17.29
CA GLU A 70 56.62 71.87 -16.39
C GLU A 70 57.71 70.95 -15.82
N GLN A 71 57.43 69.64 -15.78
CA GLN A 71 58.36 68.62 -15.26
C GLN A 71 59.15 67.94 -16.38
N GLY A 72 58.96 68.28 -17.65
CA GLY A 72 59.65 67.63 -18.77
C GLY A 72 59.17 66.20 -19.06
N LYS A 73 58.07 65.73 -18.46
CA LYS A 73 57.60 64.34 -18.58
C LYS A 73 56.54 64.20 -19.66
N PHE A 74 56.71 63.25 -20.58
CA PHE A 74 55.71 62.92 -21.59
C PHE A 74 55.43 61.42 -21.67
N ASN A 75 54.23 61.07 -22.15
CA ASN A 75 53.79 59.69 -22.38
C ASN A 75 53.29 59.57 -23.83
N LEU A 76 53.75 58.55 -24.54
CA LEU A 76 53.40 58.29 -25.94
C LEU A 76 53.01 56.83 -26.13
N ASP A 77 52.21 56.58 -27.16
CA ASP A 77 51.83 55.24 -27.59
C ASP A 77 52.61 54.91 -28.87
N VAL A 78 53.66 54.11 -28.73
CA VAL A 78 54.48 53.69 -29.87
C VAL A 78 53.65 52.75 -30.76
N GLY A 79 53.53 53.06 -32.04
CA GLY A 79 52.60 52.42 -32.99
C GLY A 79 51.34 53.23 -33.29
N ARG A 80 51.17 54.40 -32.66
CA ARG A 80 50.06 55.35 -32.91
C ARG A 80 50.52 56.74 -33.36
N GLY A 81 51.80 56.89 -33.70
CA GLY A 81 52.33 58.14 -34.21
C GLY A 81 51.96 58.37 -35.67
N THR A 82 52.51 59.43 -36.26
CA THR A 82 52.44 59.64 -37.70
C THR A 82 53.50 58.76 -38.36
N PRO A 83 53.15 57.68 -39.07
CA PRO A 83 54.14 56.79 -39.67
C PRO A 83 54.83 57.47 -40.86
N SER A 84 56.10 57.15 -41.06
CA SER A 84 56.81 57.56 -42.26
C SER A 84 56.33 56.73 -43.46
N SER A 85 55.95 57.40 -44.55
CA SER A 85 55.52 56.74 -45.80
C SER A 85 56.62 55.96 -46.52
N SER A 86 57.89 56.11 -46.10
CA SER A 86 59.03 55.39 -46.66
C SER A 86 59.23 53.99 -46.07
N PHE A 87 58.46 53.63 -45.03
CA PHE A 87 58.55 52.35 -44.33
C PHE A 87 57.16 51.71 -44.19
N GLY A 88 57.12 50.41 -43.89
CA GLY A 88 55.86 49.67 -43.72
C GLY A 88 55.05 50.14 -42.50
N PRO A 89 53.75 49.79 -42.40
CA PRO A 89 52.96 50.07 -41.21
C PRO A 89 53.47 49.27 -40.00
N PHE A 90 53.16 49.72 -38.78
CA PHE A 90 53.55 49.04 -37.53
C PHE A 90 53.10 47.57 -37.49
N THR A 91 52.00 47.25 -38.18
CA THR A 91 51.42 45.91 -38.30
C THR A 91 52.24 44.93 -39.14
N SER A 92 53.21 45.43 -39.92
CA SER A 92 54.07 44.60 -40.77
C SER A 92 55.33 44.07 -40.08
N LEU A 93 55.52 44.41 -38.80
CA LEU A 93 56.65 43.94 -37.99
C LEU A 93 56.43 42.48 -37.58
N ASP A 94 57.42 41.64 -37.88
CA ASP A 94 57.42 40.22 -37.54
C ASP A 94 58.09 40.00 -36.18
N TRP A 95 57.31 40.21 -35.12
CA TRP A 95 57.74 40.04 -33.74
C TRP A 95 58.04 38.58 -33.36
N ALA A 96 57.65 37.60 -34.18
CA ALA A 96 57.84 36.19 -33.88
C ALA A 96 59.23 35.71 -34.27
N ASN A 97 59.76 36.19 -35.41
CA ASN A 97 61.03 35.73 -35.97
C ASN A 97 62.18 36.70 -35.78
N HIS A 98 61.91 37.97 -35.46
CA HIS A 98 62.94 39.01 -35.36
C HIS A 98 62.92 39.72 -34.01
N GLN A 99 64.09 40.20 -33.61
CA GLN A 99 64.23 41.10 -32.46
C GLN A 99 64.25 42.55 -32.95
N TYR A 100 63.71 43.48 -32.16
CA TYR A 100 63.65 44.89 -32.54
C TYR A 100 64.35 45.80 -31.54
N TRP A 101 65.11 46.77 -32.06
CA TRP A 101 65.77 47.83 -31.30
C TRP A 101 65.11 49.16 -31.60
N MET A 102 64.70 49.89 -30.57
CA MET A 102 64.05 51.17 -30.68
C MET A 102 65.05 52.30 -30.48
N ARG A 103 65.24 53.10 -31.53
CA ARG A 103 65.96 54.38 -31.49
C ARG A 103 64.98 55.51 -31.24
N VAL A 104 65.32 56.36 -30.28
CA VAL A 104 64.55 57.56 -29.92
C VAL A 104 65.34 58.79 -30.34
N ALA A 105 64.72 59.69 -31.09
CA ALA A 105 65.32 60.96 -31.48
C ALA A 105 64.38 62.13 -31.20
N LEU A 106 64.94 63.29 -30.85
CA LEU A 106 64.22 64.50 -30.46
C LEU A 106 64.49 65.62 -31.47
N SER A 107 63.49 66.43 -31.76
CA SER A 107 63.58 67.63 -32.59
C SER A 107 62.68 68.74 -32.02
N PHE A 108 63.09 70.00 -32.15
CA PHE A 108 62.26 71.17 -31.79
C PHE A 108 61.49 71.74 -32.99
N ASP A 109 61.88 71.40 -34.22
CA ASP A 109 61.27 71.87 -35.47
C ASP A 109 60.57 70.75 -36.26
N CYS A 110 60.64 69.52 -35.76
CA CYS A 110 60.13 68.29 -36.39
C CYS A 110 60.79 67.95 -37.73
N ILE A 111 61.92 68.56 -38.05
CA ILE A 111 62.70 68.33 -39.29
C ILE A 111 64.03 67.70 -38.91
N ASP A 112 64.81 68.36 -38.07
CA ASP A 112 66.15 67.94 -37.68
C ASP A 112 66.13 67.17 -36.35
N PHE A 113 66.24 65.85 -36.44
CA PHE A 113 66.16 64.94 -35.30
C PHE A 113 67.53 64.51 -34.78
N THR A 114 67.78 64.71 -33.50
CA THR A 114 68.98 64.27 -32.79
C THR A 114 68.70 63.02 -31.96
N THR A 115 69.48 61.95 -32.17
CA THR A 115 69.33 60.67 -31.45
C THR A 115 69.67 60.81 -29.97
N GLN A 116 68.79 60.33 -29.10
CA GLN A 116 68.94 60.35 -27.64
C GLN A 116 69.36 58.99 -27.08
N GLY A 117 69.04 57.89 -27.78
CA GLY A 117 69.47 56.55 -27.41
C GLY A 117 68.85 55.47 -28.27
N VAL A 118 69.38 54.25 -28.13
CA VAL A 118 68.84 53.02 -28.72
C VAL A 118 68.77 51.94 -27.66
N SER A 119 67.68 51.19 -27.61
CA SER A 119 67.51 50.06 -26.69
C SER A 119 66.77 48.90 -27.34
N GLN A 120 67.05 47.68 -26.91
CA GLN A 120 66.32 46.50 -27.37
C GLN A 120 64.91 46.46 -26.75
N LEU A 121 63.90 46.13 -27.55
CA LEU A 121 62.56 45.82 -27.05
C LEU A 121 62.53 44.35 -26.59
N LEU A 122 62.23 44.15 -25.30
CA LEU A 122 62.07 42.82 -24.71
C LEU A 122 60.59 42.43 -24.65
N SER A 123 60.31 41.14 -24.82
CA SER A 123 58.95 40.61 -24.74
C SER A 123 58.32 40.82 -23.35
N VAL A 124 57.06 41.24 -23.32
CA VAL A 124 56.25 41.32 -22.09
C VAL A 124 55.62 39.95 -21.74
N PRO A 125 55.21 39.70 -20.49
CA PRO A 125 54.66 38.40 -20.07
C PRO A 125 53.51 37.85 -20.92
N TYR A 126 52.63 38.73 -21.45
CA TYR A 126 51.53 38.32 -22.35
C TYR A 126 52.02 37.74 -23.68
N ALA A 127 53.10 38.31 -24.24
CA ALA A 127 53.70 37.81 -25.48
C ALA A 127 54.43 36.47 -25.26
N LEU A 128 55.06 36.28 -24.09
CA LEU A 128 55.73 35.03 -23.75
C LEU A 128 54.75 33.87 -23.54
N TYR A 129 53.56 34.15 -23.00
CA TYR A 129 52.50 33.16 -22.83
C TYR A 129 51.86 32.73 -24.17
N ALA A 130 51.66 33.66 -25.09
CA ALA A 130 51.11 33.37 -26.43
C ALA A 130 52.00 32.43 -27.27
N ALA A 131 53.33 32.55 -27.15
CA ALA A 131 54.28 31.65 -27.81
C ALA A 131 54.12 30.19 -27.33
N LYS A 132 53.78 29.97 -26.05
CA LYS A 132 53.53 28.63 -25.51
C LYS A 132 52.22 28.02 -26.00
N SER A 133 51.17 28.82 -26.22
CA SER A 133 49.89 28.32 -26.75
C SER A 133 49.91 27.99 -28.24
N GLY A 134 50.82 28.59 -29.02
CA GLY A 134 51.05 28.22 -30.43
C GLY A 134 51.89 26.96 -30.64
N SER A 135 52.38 26.36 -29.55
CA SER A 135 53.25 25.17 -29.54
C SER A 135 52.50 23.91 -29.13
N ALA A 136 51.18 23.83 -29.36
CA ALA A 136 50.46 22.57 -29.24
C ALA A 136 50.97 21.65 -30.35
N GLU A 137 51.74 20.63 -29.96
CA GLU A 137 52.18 19.55 -30.85
C GLU A 137 50.94 18.97 -31.55
N ASN A 138 50.98 18.86 -32.87
CA ASN A 138 49.96 18.17 -33.65
C ASN A 138 50.08 16.68 -33.32
N ASP A 139 49.14 16.15 -32.55
CA ASP A 139 49.03 14.72 -32.20
C ASP A 139 48.77 13.82 -33.42
N SER A 140 48.63 14.43 -34.61
CA SER A 140 48.30 13.77 -35.88
C SER A 140 46.96 13.03 -35.86
N ASP A 141 46.16 13.25 -34.82
CA ASP A 141 44.78 12.82 -34.76
C ASP A 141 43.87 14.02 -35.04
N THR A 142 43.34 14.06 -36.27
CA THR A 142 42.47 15.16 -36.70
C THR A 142 41.02 14.97 -36.25
N ASP A 143 40.68 13.88 -35.57
CA ASP A 143 39.30 13.57 -35.19
C ASP A 143 38.94 14.18 -33.84
N ALA A 144 38.29 15.34 -33.89
CA ALA A 144 37.85 16.09 -32.72
C ALA A 144 36.69 15.44 -31.93
N THR A 145 36.33 14.20 -32.24
CA THR A 145 35.23 13.49 -31.58
C THR A 145 35.71 12.34 -30.69
N ASN A 146 36.91 11.80 -30.90
CA ASN A 146 37.38 10.57 -30.28
C ASN A 146 38.18 10.76 -28.98
N GLU A 147 38.30 11.99 -28.47
CA GLU A 147 39.12 12.31 -27.28
C GLU A 147 38.48 11.87 -25.98
N LEU A 148 37.16 11.61 -26.00
CA LEU A 148 36.42 10.99 -24.91
C LEU A 148 35.91 9.62 -25.37
N GLN A 149 36.60 8.57 -24.94
CA GLN A 149 36.25 7.19 -25.25
C GLN A 149 35.50 6.57 -24.07
N GLU A 150 34.37 5.93 -24.37
CA GLU A 150 33.63 5.13 -23.40
C GLU A 150 34.15 3.70 -23.45
N LEU A 151 34.50 3.17 -22.28
CA LEU A 151 34.85 1.75 -22.11
C LEU A 151 33.55 0.95 -21.98
N TYR A 152 33.37 -0.04 -22.85
CA TYR A 152 32.21 -0.93 -22.80
C TYR A 152 32.64 -2.41 -22.86
N LEU A 153 31.78 -3.28 -22.32
CA LEU A 153 31.94 -4.72 -22.36
C LEU A 153 30.80 -5.34 -23.15
N ASN A 154 31.12 -6.14 -24.17
CA ASN A 154 30.16 -6.91 -24.94
C ASN A 154 30.59 -8.38 -24.99
N GLY A 155 29.89 -9.23 -24.22
CA GLY A 155 30.28 -10.62 -24.01
C GLY A 155 31.64 -10.73 -23.33
N THR A 156 32.65 -11.18 -24.06
CA THR A 156 34.06 -11.27 -23.57
C THR A 156 34.98 -10.23 -24.19
N THR A 157 34.46 -9.31 -25.00
CA THR A 157 35.26 -8.25 -25.61
C THR A 157 35.09 -6.96 -24.85
N ILE A 158 36.19 -6.41 -24.36
CA ILE A 158 36.27 -5.03 -23.86
C ILE A 158 36.60 -4.14 -25.06
N GLY A 159 35.76 -3.17 -25.35
CA GLY A 159 35.92 -2.23 -26.45
C GLY A 159 36.00 -0.79 -25.97
N LEU A 160 36.67 0.04 -26.78
CA LEU A 160 36.64 1.48 -26.66
C LEU A 160 35.69 2.02 -27.74
N SER A 161 34.88 3.02 -27.39
CA SER A 161 34.02 3.68 -28.37
C SER A 161 34.84 4.39 -29.45
N GLN A 162 34.19 4.75 -30.56
CA GLN A 162 34.78 5.58 -31.62
C GLN A 162 36.02 4.99 -32.30
N GLY A 163 36.12 3.66 -32.36
CA GLY A 163 37.21 2.99 -33.08
C GLY A 163 38.53 2.90 -32.31
N GLY A 164 38.53 3.16 -30.99
CA GLY A 164 39.71 3.04 -30.12
C GLY A 164 40.28 1.62 -29.98
N GLY A 165 39.67 0.64 -30.63
CA GLY A 165 40.09 -0.75 -30.64
C GLY A 165 39.34 -1.62 -29.63
N GLU A 166 39.60 -2.92 -29.70
CA GLU A 166 38.94 -3.94 -28.88
C GLU A 166 39.97 -4.97 -28.40
N ILE A 167 39.74 -5.51 -27.22
CA ILE A 167 40.48 -6.65 -26.68
C ILE A 167 39.49 -7.74 -26.26
N THR A 168 39.64 -8.93 -26.84
CA THR A 168 38.87 -10.11 -26.42
C THR A 168 39.57 -10.74 -25.22
N LEU A 169 38.88 -10.75 -24.09
CA LEU A 169 39.32 -11.47 -22.90
C LEU A 169 39.38 -12.96 -23.22
N PRO A 170 40.38 -13.69 -22.69
CA PRO A 170 40.39 -15.13 -22.79
C PRO A 170 39.09 -15.67 -22.19
N GLN A 171 38.36 -16.45 -22.99
CA GLN A 171 37.24 -17.25 -22.49
C GLN A 171 37.83 -18.21 -21.46
N ASP A 172 37.26 -18.26 -20.25
CA ASP A 172 37.51 -19.40 -19.38
C ASP A 172 36.89 -20.61 -20.08
N SER A 173 37.75 -21.39 -20.73
CA SER A 173 37.34 -22.57 -21.49
C SER A 173 37.23 -23.79 -20.59
N ASP A 174 37.12 -23.59 -19.28
CA ASP A 174 36.91 -24.61 -18.28
C ASP A 174 35.47 -25.17 -18.32
N ALA A 175 34.86 -25.22 -19.51
CA ALA A 175 33.73 -26.07 -19.80
C ALA A 175 34.17 -27.55 -19.77
N GLN A 176 34.53 -28.04 -18.58
CA GLN A 176 34.82 -29.44 -18.40
C GLN A 176 33.53 -30.23 -18.33
N THR A 177 33.44 -31.25 -19.17
CA THR A 177 32.35 -32.22 -19.12
C THR A 177 32.76 -33.38 -18.23
N LEU A 178 31.88 -33.75 -17.30
CA LEU A 178 31.99 -35.01 -16.59
C LEU A 178 31.34 -36.11 -17.45
N SER A 179 32.07 -37.21 -17.65
CA SER A 179 31.56 -38.38 -18.34
C SER A 179 31.76 -39.63 -17.48
N LEU A 180 30.77 -40.52 -17.50
CA LEU A 180 30.84 -41.82 -16.86
C LEU A 180 30.71 -42.89 -17.95
N THR A 181 31.77 -43.68 -18.16
CA THR A 181 31.75 -44.83 -19.07
C THR A 181 32.11 -46.09 -18.28
N GLY A 182 31.15 -47.00 -18.14
CA GLY A 182 31.28 -48.11 -17.20
C GLY A 182 31.49 -47.58 -15.78
N ARG A 183 32.65 -47.87 -15.18
CA ARG A 183 33.05 -47.44 -13.82
C ARG A 183 34.04 -46.28 -13.79
N GLN A 184 34.36 -45.68 -14.94
CA GLN A 184 35.33 -44.58 -15.02
C GLN A 184 34.61 -43.25 -15.07
N LEU A 185 34.71 -42.48 -13.98
CA LEU A 185 34.29 -41.09 -13.95
C LEU A 185 35.47 -40.23 -14.42
N SER A 186 35.29 -39.51 -15.51
CA SER A 186 36.33 -38.69 -16.15
C SER A 186 35.88 -37.24 -16.28
N ILE A 187 36.79 -36.31 -16.02
CA ILE A 187 36.63 -34.89 -16.32
C ILE A 187 37.35 -34.64 -17.66
N SER A 188 36.72 -33.97 -18.63
CA SER A 188 37.35 -33.69 -19.93
C SER A 188 38.64 -32.88 -19.75
N ASN A 189 39.74 -33.34 -20.35
CA ASN A 189 41.11 -32.81 -20.16
C ASN A 189 41.63 -32.88 -18.71
N GLY A 190 40.99 -33.68 -17.85
CA GLY A 190 41.34 -33.84 -16.45
C GLY A 190 41.62 -35.29 -16.08
N ASN A 191 41.45 -35.59 -14.79
CA ASN A 191 41.69 -36.93 -14.26
C ASN A 191 40.50 -37.86 -14.52
N THR A 192 40.82 -39.15 -14.58
CA THR A 192 39.84 -40.24 -14.55
C THR A 192 40.02 -41.01 -13.24
N ILE A 193 38.92 -41.27 -12.54
CA ILE A 193 38.89 -42.12 -11.37
C ILE A 193 38.06 -43.37 -11.65
N ASN A 194 38.58 -44.53 -11.21
CA ASN A 194 37.82 -45.77 -11.20
C ASN A 194 36.96 -45.82 -9.95
N LEU A 195 35.65 -45.79 -10.13
CA LEU A 195 34.69 -46.04 -9.06
C LEU A 195 34.84 -47.50 -8.59
N PRO A 196 34.58 -47.80 -7.30
CA PRO A 196 34.63 -49.15 -6.75
C PRO A 196 33.76 -50.14 -7.54
N ALA A 197 34.06 -51.44 -7.40
CA ALA A 197 33.28 -52.48 -8.06
C ALA A 197 32.02 -52.73 -7.24
N GLU A 198 30.86 -52.77 -7.89
CA GLU A 198 29.67 -53.32 -7.27
C GLU A 198 29.91 -54.79 -6.93
N ALA A 199 29.45 -55.20 -5.75
CA ALA A 199 29.71 -56.55 -5.24
C ALA A 199 28.97 -57.64 -6.04
N ASP A 200 27.84 -57.28 -6.65
CA ASP A 200 26.94 -58.17 -7.39
C ASP A 200 26.71 -57.74 -8.85
N ALA A 201 27.25 -56.59 -9.27
CA ALA A 201 27.23 -56.06 -10.63
C ALA A 201 25.83 -55.79 -11.22
N ASP A 202 24.81 -55.61 -10.39
CA ASP A 202 23.45 -55.24 -10.83
C ASP A 202 23.11 -53.79 -10.47
N PRO A 203 23.26 -52.83 -11.41
CA PRO A 203 23.07 -51.40 -11.18
C PRO A 203 21.61 -50.97 -11.00
N SER A 204 20.68 -51.93 -10.95
CA SER A 204 19.29 -51.64 -10.67
C SER A 204 19.02 -51.62 -9.18
N ASN A 205 19.68 -52.46 -8.38
CA ASN A 205 19.22 -52.84 -7.05
C ASN A 205 19.65 -51.89 -5.90
N GLU A 206 20.40 -50.82 -6.17
CA GLU A 206 21.00 -49.98 -5.14
C GLU A 206 20.01 -49.01 -4.48
N LEU A 207 18.87 -48.74 -5.12
CA LEU A 207 17.77 -47.96 -4.54
C LEU A 207 16.60 -48.86 -4.17
N GLN A 208 16.37 -49.00 -2.87
CA GLN A 208 15.37 -49.90 -2.33
C GLN A 208 14.08 -49.15 -1.96
N ASN A 209 13.00 -49.39 -2.69
CA ASN A 209 11.66 -48.99 -2.26
C ASN A 209 11.11 -50.01 -1.26
N LEU A 210 10.67 -49.52 -0.12
CA LEU A 210 10.05 -50.29 0.96
C LEU A 210 8.53 -50.16 0.86
N SER A 211 7.82 -51.28 0.81
CA SER A 211 6.36 -51.28 0.85
C SER A 211 5.84 -52.28 1.87
N LEU A 212 4.80 -51.89 2.60
CA LEU A 212 4.17 -52.74 3.61
C LEU A 212 2.81 -53.21 3.09
N ASN A 213 2.58 -54.53 3.10
CA ASN A 213 1.26 -55.12 2.88
C ASN A 213 0.94 -56.09 4.02
N GLY A 214 -0.02 -55.71 4.85
CA GLY A 214 -0.29 -56.41 6.11
C GLY A 214 0.90 -56.32 7.06
N ASN A 215 1.39 -57.48 7.54
CA ASN A 215 2.59 -57.58 8.37
C ASN A 215 3.87 -57.88 7.58
N VAL A 216 3.83 -57.84 6.25
CA VAL A 216 4.99 -58.21 5.42
C VAL A 216 5.57 -56.95 4.78
N LEU A 217 6.84 -56.68 5.10
CA LEU A 217 7.65 -55.63 4.49
C LEU A 217 8.31 -56.19 3.22
N PHE A 218 7.95 -55.66 2.07
CA PHE A 218 8.52 -56.01 0.78
C PHE A 218 9.63 -55.04 0.40
N LEU A 219 10.76 -55.62 -0.01
CA LEU A 219 11.85 -54.94 -0.67
C LEU A 219 11.58 -55.01 -2.18
N SER A 220 11.55 -53.86 -2.87
CA SER A 220 11.58 -53.82 -4.34
C SER A 220 12.70 -54.65 -4.98
N GLN A 221 12.66 -54.83 -6.29
CA GLN A 221 13.78 -55.39 -7.07
C GLN A 221 14.23 -56.80 -6.63
N GLY A 222 13.29 -57.61 -6.14
CA GLY A 222 13.59 -58.99 -5.74
C GLY A 222 14.33 -59.14 -4.41
N GLY A 223 14.49 -58.05 -3.63
CA GLY A 223 15.12 -58.08 -2.30
C GLY A 223 14.40 -58.94 -1.25
N GLY A 224 13.23 -59.50 -1.61
CA GLY A 224 12.49 -60.44 -0.80
C GLY A 224 11.45 -59.76 0.09
N ALA A 225 10.93 -60.53 1.04
CA ALA A 225 9.86 -60.12 1.93
C ALA A 225 10.21 -60.50 3.36
N ILE A 226 10.04 -59.56 4.29
CA ILE A 226 10.30 -59.73 5.72
C ILE A 226 8.95 -59.74 6.43
N SER A 227 8.56 -60.88 7.00
CA SER A 227 7.39 -60.94 7.90
C SER A 227 7.75 -60.28 9.23
N LEU A 228 7.15 -59.13 9.48
CA LEU A 228 7.22 -58.46 10.77
C LEU A 228 6.37 -59.25 11.79
N PRO A 229 6.80 -59.32 13.07
CA PRO A 229 6.02 -59.97 14.11
C PRO A 229 4.65 -59.30 14.23
N LEU A 230 3.59 -60.11 14.18
CA LEU A 230 2.23 -59.65 14.50
C LEU A 230 2.18 -59.33 15.99
N ASN A 231 1.55 -58.22 16.36
CA ASN A 231 1.24 -58.00 17.77
C ASN A 231 0.09 -58.96 18.14
N THR A 232 0.41 -60.06 18.82
CA THR A 232 -0.51 -61.15 19.13
C THR A 232 -1.34 -60.91 20.40
N ASP A 233 -1.44 -59.67 20.86
CA ASP A 233 -2.13 -59.30 22.12
C ASP A 233 -3.66 -59.47 22.06
N SER A 234 -4.19 -60.23 21.09
CA SER A 234 -5.59 -60.65 21.06
C SER A 234 -5.86 -61.64 22.19
N GLN A 235 -6.07 -61.09 23.39
CA GLN A 235 -6.44 -61.83 24.57
C GLN A 235 -7.96 -61.96 24.63
N SER A 236 -8.48 -63.19 24.70
CA SER A 236 -9.90 -63.44 24.94
C SER A 236 -10.16 -63.65 26.43
N LEU A 237 -11.23 -63.06 26.96
CA LEU A 237 -11.75 -63.38 28.29
C LEU A 237 -12.80 -64.49 28.17
N SER A 238 -12.71 -65.51 29.02
CA SER A 238 -13.71 -66.59 29.10
C SER A 238 -14.10 -66.88 30.54
N ILE A 239 -15.37 -67.18 30.78
CA ILE A 239 -15.86 -67.66 32.08
C ILE A 239 -16.26 -69.12 31.94
N ALA A 240 -15.76 -69.98 32.84
CA ALA A 240 -16.17 -71.37 32.96
C ALA A 240 -16.39 -71.69 34.44
N GLY A 241 -17.64 -72.03 34.82
CA GLY A 241 -18.03 -72.07 36.23
C GLY A 241 -17.80 -70.72 36.90
N ASN A 242 -17.14 -70.70 38.06
CA ASN A 242 -16.77 -69.47 38.78
C ASN A 242 -15.37 -68.93 38.42
N GLN A 243 -14.76 -69.34 37.29
CA GLN A 243 -13.42 -68.88 36.93
C GLN A 243 -13.44 -67.98 35.70
N LEU A 244 -12.96 -66.74 35.85
CA LEU A 244 -12.70 -65.81 34.76
C LEU A 244 -11.23 -65.95 34.32
N THR A 245 -11.00 -66.30 33.05
CA THR A 245 -9.67 -66.55 32.48
C THR A 245 -9.37 -65.60 31.33
N ILE A 246 -8.15 -65.09 31.27
CA ILE A 246 -7.59 -64.38 30.10
C ILE A 246 -6.74 -65.38 29.31
N SER A 247 -6.92 -65.49 27.98
CA SER A 247 -6.16 -66.43 27.16
C SER A 247 -4.66 -66.19 27.24
N GLY A 248 -3.90 -67.19 27.70
CA GLY A 248 -2.45 -67.09 27.93
C GLY A 248 -2.05 -66.26 29.16
N GLY A 249 -3.03 -65.79 29.95
CA GLY A 249 -2.84 -64.99 31.15
C GLY A 249 -3.34 -65.69 32.41
N ASN A 250 -3.76 -64.88 33.38
CA ASN A 250 -4.21 -65.38 34.68
C ASN A 250 -5.67 -65.85 34.63
N THR A 251 -5.98 -66.75 35.56
CA THR A 251 -7.35 -67.13 35.92
C THR A 251 -7.63 -66.61 37.33
N ILE A 252 -8.77 -65.94 37.51
CA ILE A 252 -9.28 -65.53 38.82
C ILE A 252 -10.55 -66.30 39.15
N THR A 253 -10.63 -66.80 40.38
CA THR A 253 -11.84 -67.43 40.91
C THR A 253 -12.75 -66.32 41.44
N LEU A 254 -13.92 -66.19 40.84
CA LEU A 254 -15.02 -65.35 41.29
C LEU A 254 -15.64 -65.97 42.56
N PRO A 255 -16.26 -65.15 43.44
CA PRO A 255 -17.02 -65.67 44.57
C PRO A 255 -18.01 -66.76 44.14
N ALA A 256 -18.19 -67.78 44.99
CA ALA A 256 -19.18 -68.81 44.73
C ALA A 256 -20.58 -68.19 44.80
N ASP A 257 -21.43 -68.59 43.86
CA ASP A 257 -22.86 -68.45 44.01
C ASP A 257 -23.30 -69.43 45.13
N GLU A 258 -23.88 -68.89 46.19
CA GLU A 258 -24.18 -69.62 47.43
C GLU A 258 -25.38 -70.56 47.29
N ASP A 259 -26.29 -70.31 46.34
CA ASP A 259 -27.41 -71.21 46.06
C ASP A 259 -27.27 -71.96 44.71
N GLY A 260 -26.35 -71.50 43.84
CA GLY A 260 -25.93 -72.20 42.64
C GLY A 260 -26.94 -72.14 41.49
N ASP A 261 -27.94 -71.25 41.55
CA ASP A 261 -28.89 -71.00 40.48
C ASP A 261 -28.66 -69.63 39.82
N PRO A 262 -27.85 -69.56 38.74
CA PRO A 262 -27.44 -68.31 38.09
C PRO A 262 -28.56 -67.61 37.31
N ALA A 263 -29.79 -68.12 37.38
CA ALA A 263 -30.95 -67.47 36.80
C ALA A 263 -31.62 -66.52 37.79
N ASN A 264 -31.45 -66.74 39.11
CA ASN A 264 -32.30 -66.16 40.12
C ASN A 264 -31.89 -64.75 40.58
N GLU A 265 -30.81 -64.17 40.05
CA GLU A 265 -30.23 -62.91 40.52
C GLU A 265 -30.84 -61.66 39.86
N ILE A 266 -31.71 -61.84 38.87
CA ILE A 266 -32.49 -60.76 38.24
C ILE A 266 -33.97 -61.13 38.31
N GLN A 267 -34.73 -60.41 39.16
CA GLN A 267 -36.14 -60.67 39.36
C GLN A 267 -37.00 -59.71 38.51
N GLU A 268 -37.92 -60.28 37.75
CA GLU A 268 -38.99 -59.55 37.09
C GLU A 268 -40.19 -59.44 38.04
N ILE A 269 -40.80 -58.25 38.12
CA ILE A 269 -41.98 -58.00 38.94
C ILE A 269 -43.21 -58.05 38.03
N SER A 270 -44.14 -58.95 38.32
CA SER A 270 -45.43 -59.04 37.61
C SER A 270 -46.58 -58.86 38.59
N ILE A 271 -47.71 -58.31 38.11
CA ILE A 271 -48.94 -58.24 38.90
C ILE A 271 -49.98 -59.15 38.25
N ASP A 272 -50.53 -60.10 39.02
CA ASP A 272 -51.66 -60.94 38.61
C ASP A 272 -52.82 -60.72 39.59
N GLY A 273 -53.93 -60.19 39.06
CA GLY A 273 -55.02 -59.67 39.88
C GLY A 273 -54.53 -58.65 40.91
N ASN A 274 -54.73 -58.96 42.19
CA ASN A 274 -54.33 -58.12 43.31
C ASN A 274 -52.98 -58.52 43.93
N THR A 275 -52.20 -59.41 43.31
CA THR A 275 -50.95 -59.91 43.89
C THR A 275 -49.76 -59.52 43.02
N ILE A 276 -48.74 -58.93 43.65
CA ILE A 276 -47.44 -58.70 43.03
C ILE A 276 -46.60 -59.97 43.23
N HIS A 277 -46.10 -60.54 42.14
CA HIS A 277 -45.22 -61.69 42.11
C HIS A 277 -43.81 -61.28 41.69
N LEU A 278 -42.80 -61.89 42.31
CA LEU A 278 -41.42 -61.87 41.83
C LEU A 278 -41.16 -63.15 41.04
N SER A 279 -40.46 -63.03 39.91
CA SER A 279 -40.07 -64.19 39.10
C SER A 279 -39.20 -65.18 39.88
N GLN A 280 -39.05 -66.40 39.34
CA GLN A 280 -38.11 -67.42 39.84
C GLN A 280 -38.29 -67.74 41.34
N ASN A 281 -39.55 -67.82 41.80
CA ASN A 281 -39.90 -68.09 43.19
C ASN A 281 -39.44 -67.03 44.21
N GLY A 282 -39.16 -65.80 43.78
CA GLY A 282 -38.79 -64.69 44.68
C GLY A 282 -39.87 -64.29 45.71
N GLY A 283 -41.07 -64.88 45.61
CA GLY A 283 -42.20 -64.66 46.52
C GLY A 283 -43.30 -63.80 45.90
N SER A 284 -44.33 -63.52 46.69
CA SER A 284 -45.46 -62.69 46.25
C SER A 284 -46.08 -61.93 47.41
N VAL A 285 -46.61 -60.73 47.15
CA VAL A 285 -47.34 -59.91 48.13
C VAL A 285 -48.73 -59.56 47.59
N ALA A 286 -49.77 -59.86 48.36
CA ALA A 286 -51.13 -59.48 48.01
C ALA A 286 -51.39 -58.02 48.42
N LEU A 287 -51.86 -57.21 47.48
CA LEU A 287 -52.36 -55.86 47.72
C LEU A 287 -53.75 -55.94 48.39
N PRO A 288 -54.13 -54.94 49.21
CA PRO A 288 -55.46 -54.89 49.84
C PRO A 288 -56.60 -54.95 48.81
N PRO A 289 -57.70 -55.68 49.07
CA PRO A 289 -58.81 -55.80 48.11
C PRO A 289 -59.56 -54.48 47.97
N GLU A 290 -60.02 -54.19 46.74
CA GLU A 290 -60.96 -53.09 46.48
C GLU A 290 -62.27 -53.32 47.25
N GLN A 291 -62.79 -52.25 47.87
CA GLN A 291 -63.89 -52.35 48.84
C GLN A 291 -65.29 -52.36 48.21
N ASP A 292 -65.47 -51.72 47.05
CA ASP A 292 -66.78 -51.56 46.39
C ASP A 292 -66.82 -52.09 44.94
N GLY A 293 -65.68 -52.53 44.40
CA GLY A 293 -65.59 -53.29 43.16
C GLY A 293 -65.61 -52.47 41.87
N ASP A 294 -65.43 -51.15 41.94
CA ASP A 294 -65.32 -50.27 40.77
C ASP A 294 -64.01 -49.46 40.80
N PRO A 295 -62.94 -49.89 40.09
CA PRO A 295 -61.59 -49.32 40.16
C PRO A 295 -61.44 -47.95 39.48
N ASP A 296 -62.55 -47.37 39.05
CA ASP A 296 -62.63 -46.09 38.38
C ASP A 296 -63.17 -44.99 39.31
N ASN A 297 -63.68 -45.32 40.49
CA ASN A 297 -64.43 -44.37 41.29
C ASN A 297 -63.59 -43.63 42.34
N GLU A 298 -62.27 -43.80 42.41
CA GLU A 298 -61.45 -43.25 43.49
C GLU A 298 -61.08 -41.77 43.28
N ILE A 299 -61.47 -41.16 42.16
CA ILE A 299 -61.25 -39.73 41.84
C ILE A 299 -62.50 -39.13 41.17
N GLN A 300 -63.20 -38.19 41.83
CA GLN A 300 -64.37 -37.49 41.27
C GLN A 300 -64.11 -36.02 40.93
N GLU A 301 -64.76 -35.55 39.87
CA GLU A 301 -64.84 -34.13 39.48
C GLU A 301 -66.17 -33.51 39.96
N LEU A 302 -66.13 -32.27 40.48
CA LEU A 302 -67.29 -31.50 40.92
C LEU A 302 -67.68 -30.45 39.88
N VAL A 303 -68.94 -30.46 39.43
CA VAL A 303 -69.48 -29.48 38.49
C VAL A 303 -70.60 -28.67 39.16
N ILE A 304 -70.54 -27.34 39.08
CA ILE A 304 -71.58 -26.43 39.59
C ILE A 304 -72.33 -25.80 38.41
N ASN A 305 -73.64 -26.03 38.34
CA ASN A 305 -74.54 -25.45 37.33
C ASN A 305 -75.71 -24.75 38.03
N GLY A 306 -75.73 -23.42 37.98
CA GLY A 306 -76.67 -22.60 38.75
C GLY A 306 -76.51 -22.86 40.24
N ASN A 307 -77.61 -23.22 40.91
CA ASN A 307 -77.59 -23.59 42.34
C ASN A 307 -77.36 -25.09 42.58
N THR A 308 -77.00 -25.90 41.58
CA THR A 308 -76.81 -27.36 41.77
C THR A 308 -75.36 -27.78 41.61
N ILE A 309 -74.82 -28.54 42.57
CA ILE A 309 -73.50 -29.18 42.50
C ILE A 309 -73.72 -30.66 42.16
N THR A 310 -73.03 -31.18 41.14
CA THR A 310 -73.10 -32.59 40.69
C THR A 310 -71.71 -33.22 40.68
N LEU A 311 -71.62 -34.47 41.13
CA LEU A 311 -70.39 -35.29 41.08
C LEU A 311 -70.35 -36.13 39.80
N SER A 312 -69.17 -36.24 39.19
CA SER A 312 -68.93 -37.14 38.05
C SER A 312 -69.17 -38.61 38.41
N ARG A 313 -69.23 -39.50 37.41
CA ARG A 313 -69.31 -40.97 37.57
C ARG A 313 -70.47 -41.42 38.47
N ASN A 314 -71.65 -40.81 38.28
CA ASN A 314 -72.89 -41.09 39.03
C ASN A 314 -72.82 -40.81 40.56
N GLY A 315 -71.89 -39.98 41.03
CA GLY A 315 -71.77 -39.62 42.45
C GLY A 315 -72.94 -38.81 43.05
N GLY A 316 -73.96 -38.48 42.26
CA GLY A 316 -75.15 -37.75 42.71
C GLY A 316 -75.06 -36.22 42.56
N SER A 317 -76.14 -35.51 42.95
CA SER A 317 -76.21 -34.04 42.89
C SER A 317 -76.96 -33.45 44.08
N ILE A 318 -76.63 -32.22 44.46
CA ILE A 318 -77.32 -31.44 45.50
C ILE A 318 -77.67 -30.02 44.99
N THR A 319 -78.90 -29.57 45.21
CA THR A 319 -79.37 -28.22 44.85
C THR A 319 -79.44 -27.32 46.10
N LEU A 320 -78.80 -26.16 46.05
CA LEU A 320 -78.73 -25.13 47.09
C LEU A 320 -80.01 -24.24 47.06
N PRO A 321 -80.55 -23.78 48.22
CA PRO A 321 -81.76 -22.94 48.27
C PRO A 321 -81.60 -21.58 47.56
N ALA A 322 -82.70 -21.00 47.02
CA ALA A 322 -82.73 -19.64 46.45
C ALA A 322 -83.13 -18.58 47.51
N GLY A 323 -82.54 -17.36 47.48
CA GLY A 323 -82.92 -16.23 48.34
C GLY A 323 -84.27 -15.58 47.95
N THR A 324 -85.01 -14.97 48.89
CA THR A 324 -86.47 -14.68 48.76
C THR A 324 -86.92 -13.21 48.96
N ASP A 325 -86.10 -12.20 48.70
CA ASP A 325 -86.32 -10.81 49.15
C ASP A 325 -86.82 -9.80 48.08
N SER A 326 -87.85 -10.15 47.30
CA SER A 326 -88.51 -9.15 46.41
C SER A 326 -89.61 -8.36 47.14
N GLN A 327 -89.43 -7.05 47.37
CA GLN A 327 -90.49 -6.10 47.79
C GLN A 327 -90.85 -5.10 46.67
N SER A 328 -92.12 -4.69 46.59
CA SER A 328 -92.63 -3.70 45.60
C SER A 328 -92.99 -2.37 46.25
N LEU A 329 -92.76 -1.24 45.56
CA LEU A 329 -93.25 0.09 45.96
C LEU A 329 -94.51 0.49 45.18
N SER A 330 -95.47 1.17 45.83
CA SER A 330 -96.67 1.71 45.18
C SER A 330 -96.99 3.13 45.66
N LEU A 331 -97.37 4.02 44.75
CA LEU A 331 -97.83 5.38 45.06
C LEU A 331 -99.36 5.48 44.85
N ASN A 332 -100.11 5.92 45.86
CA ASN A 332 -101.54 6.18 45.77
C ASN A 332 -101.86 7.57 46.32
N GLY A 333 -102.30 8.47 45.43
CA GLY A 333 -102.40 9.89 45.73
C GLY A 333 -101.04 10.43 46.14
N ASN A 334 -100.98 11.05 47.32
CA ASN A 334 -99.75 11.54 47.92
C ASN A 334 -99.11 10.52 48.89
N GLN A 335 -99.44 9.23 48.88
CA GLN A 335 -98.83 8.23 49.77
C GLN A 335 -98.00 7.18 49.03
N LEU A 336 -96.73 7.01 49.40
CA LEU A 336 -95.82 5.99 48.88
C LEU A 336 -95.65 4.84 49.89
N THR A 337 -95.90 3.60 49.47
CA THR A 337 -95.90 2.37 50.30
C THR A 337 -94.91 1.32 49.79
N ILE A 338 -94.23 0.59 50.69
CA ILE A 338 -93.44 -0.62 50.39
C ILE A 338 -94.20 -1.88 50.83
N SER A 339 -94.28 -2.92 50.00
CA SER A 339 -95.02 -4.17 50.31
C SER A 339 -94.46 -4.86 51.57
N GLY A 340 -95.30 -5.00 52.61
CA GLY A 340 -94.89 -5.53 53.91
C GLY A 340 -94.10 -4.55 54.79
N GLY A 341 -93.93 -3.30 54.33
CA GLY A 341 -93.20 -2.23 55.02
C GLY A 341 -94.06 -1.00 55.30
N ASN A 342 -93.42 0.17 55.35
CA ASN A 342 -94.05 1.43 55.75
C ASN A 342 -94.71 2.18 54.58
N THR A 343 -95.59 3.12 54.93
CA THR A 343 -96.19 4.11 54.03
C THR A 343 -95.80 5.52 54.48
N ILE A 344 -95.43 6.41 53.55
CA ILE A 344 -95.09 7.82 53.80
C ILE A 344 -96.00 8.74 52.97
N ALA A 345 -96.41 9.88 53.51
CA ALA A 345 -97.17 10.90 52.77
C ALA A 345 -96.23 12.00 52.23
N LEU A 346 -96.43 12.38 50.96
CA LEU A 346 -95.67 13.38 50.20
C LEU A 346 -96.38 14.76 50.25
N PRO A 347 -95.63 15.88 50.14
CA PRO A 347 -96.19 17.24 50.11
C PRO A 347 -97.19 17.45 48.96
N ALA A 348 -98.12 18.40 49.11
CA ALA A 348 -99.08 18.73 48.05
C ALA A 348 -98.46 19.67 46.99
N ASP A 349 -98.78 19.42 45.72
CA ASP A 349 -98.47 20.29 44.57
C ASP A 349 -99.27 21.60 44.63
N ALA A 350 -98.64 22.71 44.23
CA ALA A 350 -99.09 24.07 44.53
C ALA A 350 -99.89 24.73 43.41
N ASP A 351 -99.56 24.51 42.13
CA ASP A 351 -100.33 25.05 40.99
C ASP A 351 -101.13 23.97 40.24
N GLY A 352 -100.75 22.70 40.39
CA GLY A 352 -101.57 21.55 40.02
C GLY A 352 -101.57 21.20 38.53
N ASP A 353 -100.58 21.65 37.75
CA ASP A 353 -100.40 21.24 36.34
C ASP A 353 -99.04 20.50 36.14
N PRO A 354 -99.07 19.17 35.91
CA PRO A 354 -97.88 18.30 35.91
C PRO A 354 -97.18 18.10 34.55
N ASP A 355 -97.51 18.88 33.50
CA ASP A 355 -97.12 18.55 32.12
C ASP A 355 -96.01 19.45 31.49
N ASN A 356 -95.33 20.34 32.23
CA ASN A 356 -94.47 21.40 31.64
C ASN A 356 -92.94 21.20 31.71
N GLU A 357 -92.43 20.03 32.13
CA GLU A 357 -91.04 19.93 32.58
C GLU A 357 -89.95 19.49 31.56
N ILE A 358 -90.21 19.20 30.27
CA ILE A 358 -89.16 18.70 29.34
C ILE A 358 -89.30 19.21 27.87
N GLN A 359 -88.19 19.60 27.21
CA GLN A 359 -88.11 20.08 25.80
C GLN A 359 -87.06 19.32 24.95
N GLU A 360 -87.26 19.27 23.62
CA GLU A 360 -86.46 18.51 22.64
C GLU A 360 -85.79 19.39 21.56
N LEU A 361 -84.66 18.92 21.00
CA LEU A 361 -84.03 19.46 19.79
C LEU A 361 -84.41 18.60 18.58
N SER A 362 -84.81 19.19 17.45
CA SER A 362 -85.07 18.48 16.18
C SER A 362 -84.27 19.07 15.01
N ILE A 363 -84.15 18.33 13.90
CA ILE A 363 -83.54 18.79 12.65
C ILE A 363 -84.55 18.69 11.50
N ASP A 364 -84.68 19.75 10.70
CA ASP A 364 -85.44 19.80 9.45
C ASP A 364 -84.54 20.25 8.27
N GLY A 365 -84.19 19.27 7.44
CA GLY A 365 -83.23 19.42 6.35
C GLY A 365 -81.85 19.78 6.88
N ASN A 366 -81.42 20.99 6.57
CA ASN A 366 -80.18 21.53 7.10
C ASN A 366 -80.42 22.38 8.37
N THR A 367 -81.62 22.45 8.96
CA THR A 367 -81.95 23.35 10.09
C THR A 367 -82.16 22.62 11.41
N ILE A 368 -81.57 23.04 12.54
CA ILE A 368 -81.90 22.55 13.90
C ILE A 368 -82.99 23.43 14.54
N HIS A 369 -84.03 22.87 15.19
CA HIS A 369 -85.14 23.52 15.90
C HIS A 369 -85.22 23.10 17.39
N LEU A 370 -85.75 23.96 18.27
CA LEU A 370 -86.11 23.66 19.67
C LEU A 370 -87.64 23.54 19.84
N SER A 371 -88.13 22.61 20.65
CA SER A 371 -89.58 22.47 20.92
C SER A 371 -90.14 23.66 21.70
N GLN A 372 -91.46 23.85 21.61
CA GLN A 372 -92.21 24.89 22.35
C GLN A 372 -91.70 26.32 22.09
N ASP A 373 -91.59 26.70 20.81
CA ASP A 373 -91.17 28.05 20.35
C ASP A 373 -89.74 28.47 20.74
N GLY A 374 -88.83 27.51 21.02
CA GLY A 374 -87.46 27.78 21.47
C GLY A 374 -86.47 28.34 20.42
N GLY A 375 -86.76 28.33 19.11
CA GLY A 375 -85.92 28.90 18.03
C GLY A 375 -85.32 27.89 17.01
N SER A 376 -84.52 28.35 16.01
CA SER A 376 -83.89 27.47 14.96
C SER A 376 -82.60 28.00 14.25
N ILE A 377 -81.82 27.15 13.55
CA ILE A 377 -80.54 27.45 12.81
C ILE A 377 -80.26 26.55 11.56
N THR A 378 -79.94 27.08 10.35
CA THR A 378 -79.81 26.35 9.03
C THR A 378 -78.36 26.13 8.48
N LEU A 379 -78.07 24.99 7.84
CA LEU A 379 -76.80 24.45 7.29
C LEU A 379 -76.80 24.41 5.70
N PRO A 380 -75.70 24.12 4.97
CA PRO A 380 -75.63 24.09 3.47
C PRO A 380 -75.68 22.69 2.75
N VAL A 381 -76.17 22.57 1.50
CA VAL A 381 -76.44 21.30 0.73
C VAL A 381 -75.47 21.01 -0.44
N GLY A 382 -75.14 19.73 -0.71
CA GLY A 382 -74.32 19.35 -1.88
C GLY A 382 -74.44 17.88 -2.29
N THR A 383 -74.52 17.64 -3.60
CA THR A 383 -75.47 16.69 -4.24
C THR A 383 -74.94 15.33 -4.67
N ASP A 384 -73.71 14.96 -4.39
CA ASP A 384 -73.43 13.54 -4.47
C ASP A 384 -74.06 12.89 -3.24
N SER A 385 -75.24 12.32 -3.51
CA SER A 385 -76.14 11.66 -2.57
C SER A 385 -75.46 10.40 -2.01
N GLN A 386 -74.43 10.63 -1.21
CA GLN A 386 -73.83 9.70 -0.29
C GLN A 386 -74.65 9.77 0.99
N ALA A 387 -74.98 8.58 1.49
CA ALA A 387 -75.78 8.25 2.65
C ALA A 387 -76.14 9.40 3.61
N LEU A 388 -77.45 9.56 3.75
CA LEU A 388 -78.15 10.27 4.82
C LEU A 388 -79.03 9.20 5.50
N SER A 389 -78.72 8.61 6.65
CA SER A 389 -77.75 8.92 7.71
C SER A 389 -78.04 10.24 8.40
N ILE A 390 -78.12 10.27 9.70
CA ILE A 390 -77.89 9.28 10.74
C ILE A 390 -78.77 9.89 11.83
N ASP A 391 -79.64 9.09 12.42
CA ASP A 391 -79.21 8.26 13.54
C ASP A 391 -78.70 9.10 14.71
N GLY A 392 -79.18 8.67 15.85
CA GLY A 392 -79.08 9.38 17.10
C GLY A 392 -80.49 9.65 17.56
#